data_AF-A0A2J8ST81-F1
#
_entry.id   AF-A0A2J8ST81-F1
#
_cell.length_a   1.000
_cell.length_b   1.000
_cell.length_c   1.000
_cell.angle_alpha   90.00
_cell.angle_beta   90.00
_cell.angle_gamma   90.00
#
_symmetry.space_group_name_H-M   'P 1'
#
loop_
_entity.id
_entity.type
_entity.pdbx_description
1 polymer ?
#
loop_
_entity_poly.entity_id
_entity_poly.type
_entity_poly.pdbx_seq_one_letter_code
_entity_poly.pdbx_strand_id
1 'polypeptide(L)'
;MLPKRRRGRIESPSGDAVSSTPPSTRFPGVAIYLVEPRMGRSRRAFLTRLARSKGFRVLDACSSEATHVVMEETSAEEAVSWQERRMAAAPPGCTPPALLDISWLTESLGAGQPVPVECRHRLEELLEHGVCEEVERVRRSERYQTMKLFTQIFGVGVRTADRWYREGLRTLDDLREQPQKLTQQQKAGLQHHRDLSTPVLRSDVDALQQAVEEAVGQVLPGATVTLTGGFRR
;
A
#
# COMPACT_ATOMS: atom_id res chain seq x y z
N MET A 1 -47.00 3.12 39.77
CA MET A 1 -48.39 2.85 39.34
C MET A 1 -49.12 4.18 39.19
N LEU A 2 -49.90 4.32 38.10
CA LEU A 2 -50.65 5.50 37.61
C LEU A 2 -49.84 6.59 36.86
N PRO A 3 -50.39 7.22 35.80
CA PRO A 3 -51.15 6.62 34.71
C PRO A 3 -50.77 7.14 33.29
N LYS A 4 -51.10 6.33 32.28
CA LYS A 4 -51.13 6.68 30.84
C LYS A 4 -52.15 7.80 30.57
N ARG A 5 -51.74 8.85 29.85
CA ARG A 5 -52.66 9.77 29.16
C ARG A 5 -52.65 9.49 27.67
N ARG A 6 -53.86 9.26 27.13
CA ARG A 6 -54.21 9.08 25.72
C ARG A 6 -55.04 10.29 25.31
N ARG A 7 -54.71 10.92 24.17
CA ARG A 7 -55.54 11.69 23.20
C ARG A 7 -54.58 12.52 22.34
N GLY A 8 -54.73 12.68 21.03
CA GLY A 8 -55.85 12.32 20.16
C GLY A 8 -55.40 12.24 18.70
N ARG A 9 -56.21 11.54 17.92
CA ARG A 9 -56.18 11.44 16.47
C ARG A 9 -56.68 12.78 15.90
N ILE A 10 -55.87 13.43 15.08
CA ILE A 10 -56.30 14.48 14.15
C ILE A 10 -55.73 14.12 12.78
N GLU A 11 -56.58 14.31 11.79
CA GLU A 11 -56.54 13.77 10.43
C GLU A 11 -55.40 14.31 9.56
N SER A 12 -55.07 13.50 8.56
CA SER A 12 -54.19 13.85 7.44
C SER A 12 -54.82 14.89 6.51
N PRO A 13 -54.00 15.70 5.83
CA PRO A 13 -54.18 16.01 4.41
C PRO A 13 -52.97 15.42 3.65
N SER A 14 -53.18 14.40 2.81
CA SER A 14 -53.33 14.55 1.35
C SER A 14 -52.17 15.29 0.69
N GLY A 15 -51.25 14.48 0.14
CA GLY A 15 -50.51 14.67 -1.11
C GLY A 15 -49.87 16.03 -1.37
N ASP A 16 -48.53 16.04 -1.31
CA ASP A 16 -47.75 16.67 -2.39
C ASP A 16 -46.47 15.88 -2.61
N ALA A 17 -46.27 15.50 -3.88
CA ALA A 17 -45.11 14.78 -4.37
C ALA A 17 -43.87 15.67 -4.27
N VAL A 18 -43.10 15.51 -3.19
CA VAL A 18 -41.76 16.08 -3.12
C VAL A 18 -40.84 15.20 -3.95
N SER A 19 -40.59 15.66 -5.18
CA SER A 19 -39.42 15.33 -5.99
C SER A 19 -38.17 15.40 -5.11
N SER A 20 -37.71 14.25 -4.61
CA SER A 20 -36.44 14.14 -3.92
C SER A 20 -35.34 14.17 -4.98
N THR A 21 -34.90 15.36 -5.34
CA THR A 21 -33.63 15.54 -6.03
C THR A 21 -32.55 14.88 -5.15
N PRO A 22 -31.77 13.90 -5.65
CA PRO A 22 -30.72 13.31 -4.85
C PRO A 22 -29.74 14.43 -4.44
N PRO A 23 -29.25 14.44 -3.19
CA PRO A 23 -28.34 15.47 -2.72
C PRO A 23 -27.14 15.53 -3.67
N SER A 24 -26.81 16.73 -4.14
CA SER A 24 -25.67 16.97 -5.02
C SER A 24 -24.40 16.41 -4.37
N THR A 25 -23.92 15.25 -4.84
CA THR A 25 -22.74 14.60 -4.27
C THR A 25 -21.50 15.36 -4.71
N ARG A 26 -20.60 15.62 -3.76
CA ARG A 26 -19.39 16.43 -3.99
C ARG A 26 -18.41 15.76 -4.96
N PHE A 27 -18.49 14.43 -5.07
CA PHE A 27 -17.60 13.60 -5.90
C PHE A 27 -18.43 12.73 -6.87
N PRO A 28 -18.92 13.27 -8.00
CA PRO A 28 -19.84 12.55 -8.90
C PRO A 28 -19.20 11.34 -9.58
N GLY A 29 -17.86 11.34 -9.76
CA GLY A 29 -17.11 10.23 -10.34
C GLY A 29 -16.82 9.07 -9.39
N VAL A 30 -17.23 9.14 -8.12
CA VAL A 30 -16.97 8.10 -7.10
C VAL A 30 -18.27 7.69 -6.43
N ALA A 31 -18.79 6.53 -6.84
CA ALA A 31 -19.92 5.85 -6.22
C ALA A 31 -19.44 4.60 -5.48
N ILE A 32 -19.66 4.59 -4.17
CA ILE A 32 -19.15 3.59 -3.22
C ILE A 32 -20.27 2.62 -2.84
N TYR A 33 -20.01 1.32 -2.89
CA TYR A 33 -20.87 0.30 -2.29
C TYR A 33 -20.11 -0.43 -1.17
N LEU A 34 -20.71 -0.53 0.02
CA LEU A 34 -20.12 -1.21 1.18
C LEU A 34 -20.70 -2.62 1.31
N VAL A 35 -19.83 -3.63 1.28
CA VAL A 35 -20.22 -5.05 1.31
C VAL A 35 -20.47 -5.51 2.76
N GLU A 36 -21.67 -6.00 3.02
CA GLU A 36 -22.16 -6.28 4.38
C GLU A 36 -21.55 -7.49 5.13
N PRO A 37 -21.30 -8.67 4.51
CA PRO A 37 -21.16 -9.93 5.24
C PRO A 37 -20.11 -9.95 6.36
N ARG A 38 -18.98 -9.26 6.20
CA ARG A 38 -17.90 -9.19 7.20
C ARG A 38 -17.88 -7.90 8.01
N MET A 39 -18.34 -6.79 7.43
CA MET A 39 -18.39 -5.47 8.09
C MET A 39 -19.45 -5.37 9.19
N GLY A 40 -20.60 -6.02 9.00
CA GLY A 40 -21.75 -5.96 9.92
C GLY A 40 -22.61 -4.69 9.77
N ARG A 41 -23.93 -4.82 10.00
CA ARG A 41 -24.93 -3.77 9.72
C ARG A 41 -24.66 -2.44 10.42
N SER A 42 -24.26 -2.48 11.69
CA SER A 42 -23.98 -1.28 12.49
C SER A 42 -22.80 -0.48 11.93
N ARG A 43 -21.71 -1.18 11.58
CA ARG A 43 -20.51 -0.55 11.04
C ARG A 43 -20.76 -0.01 9.63
N ARG A 44 -21.47 -0.75 8.78
CA ARG A 44 -21.91 -0.23 7.48
C ARG A 44 -22.73 1.04 7.63
N ALA A 45 -23.74 1.05 8.51
CA ALA A 45 -24.58 2.22 8.72
C ALA A 45 -23.78 3.43 9.28
N PHE A 46 -22.77 3.18 10.11
CA PHE A 46 -21.85 4.22 10.58
C PHE A 46 -21.02 4.79 9.43
N LEU A 47 -20.31 3.93 8.67
CA LEU A 47 -19.46 4.34 7.55
C LEU A 47 -20.26 5.04 6.44
N THR A 48 -21.45 4.55 6.11
CA THR A 48 -22.36 5.19 5.15
C THR A 48 -22.72 6.60 5.58
N ARG A 49 -23.13 6.80 6.84
CA ARG A 49 -23.47 8.13 7.37
C ARG A 49 -22.25 9.05 7.39
N LEU A 50 -21.09 8.53 7.81
CA LEU A 50 -19.84 9.29 7.86
C LEU A 50 -19.41 9.72 6.44
N ALA A 51 -19.39 8.81 5.48
CA ALA A 51 -19.04 9.10 4.09
C ALA A 51 -20.02 10.10 3.44
N ARG A 52 -21.33 9.92 3.62
CA ARG A 52 -22.34 10.88 3.13
C ARG A 52 -22.16 12.26 3.75
N SER A 53 -21.87 12.34 5.06
CA SER A 53 -21.58 13.62 5.73
C SER A 53 -20.35 14.34 5.20
N LYS A 54 -19.40 13.60 4.63
CA LYS A 54 -18.19 14.11 3.96
C LYS A 54 -18.40 14.38 2.46
N GLY A 55 -19.60 14.14 1.93
CA GLY A 55 -19.98 14.42 0.54
C GLY A 55 -19.76 13.28 -0.45
N PHE A 56 -19.43 12.07 0.02
CA PHE A 56 -19.28 10.88 -0.83
C PHE A 56 -20.65 10.32 -1.24
N ARG A 57 -20.74 9.80 -2.47
CA ARG A 57 -21.90 9.04 -2.94
C ARG A 57 -21.78 7.59 -2.47
N VAL A 58 -22.60 7.19 -1.51
CA VAL A 58 -22.69 5.80 -1.04
C VAL A 58 -24.01 5.19 -1.50
N LEU A 59 -23.94 4.09 -2.25
CA LEU A 59 -25.07 3.34 -2.78
C LEU A 59 -25.65 2.43 -1.68
N ASP A 60 -26.98 2.38 -1.59
CA ASP A 60 -27.67 1.51 -0.63
C ASP A 60 -27.77 0.05 -1.12
N ALA A 61 -27.62 -0.16 -2.43
CA ALA A 61 -27.64 -1.45 -3.08
C ALA A 61 -26.53 -1.56 -4.14
N CYS A 62 -26.13 -2.79 -4.42
CA CYS A 62 -25.16 -3.11 -5.45
C CYS A 62 -25.76 -2.84 -6.84
N SER A 63 -25.30 -1.79 -7.53
CA SER A 63 -25.74 -1.43 -8.88
C SER A 63 -24.56 -1.27 -9.85
N SER A 64 -24.84 -1.23 -11.15
CA SER A 64 -23.85 -0.94 -12.21
C SER A 64 -23.21 0.44 -12.08
N GLU A 65 -23.80 1.35 -11.30
CA GLU A 65 -23.21 2.66 -11.01
C GLU A 65 -22.04 2.58 -10.02
N ALA A 66 -21.89 1.46 -9.30
CA ALA A 66 -20.80 1.31 -8.33
C ALA A 66 -19.47 1.36 -9.06
N THR A 67 -18.63 2.32 -8.67
CA THR A 67 -17.24 2.45 -9.16
C THR A 67 -16.25 1.82 -8.20
N HIS A 68 -16.56 1.86 -6.90
CA HIS A 68 -15.72 1.36 -5.81
C HIS A 68 -16.58 0.45 -4.93
N VAL A 69 -16.15 -0.80 -4.77
CA VAL A 69 -16.77 -1.75 -3.86
C VAL A 69 -15.81 -1.95 -2.70
N VAL A 70 -16.22 -1.57 -1.49
CA VAL A 70 -15.39 -1.63 -0.30
C VAL A 70 -15.83 -2.81 0.56
N MET A 71 -14.87 -3.67 0.87
CA MET A 71 -15.01 -4.84 1.72
C MET A 71 -14.10 -4.69 2.95
N GLU A 72 -14.37 -5.46 4.00
CA GLU A 72 -13.58 -5.45 5.22
C GLU A 72 -13.32 -6.89 5.65
N GLU A 73 -12.12 -7.17 6.17
CA GLU A 73 -11.74 -8.52 6.63
C GLU A 73 -12.07 -9.61 5.58
N THR A 74 -11.90 -9.27 4.31
CA THR A 74 -12.27 -10.13 3.18
C THR A 74 -10.99 -10.57 2.49
N SER A 75 -10.83 -11.87 2.29
CA SER A 75 -9.70 -12.36 1.50
C SER A 75 -9.87 -11.98 0.04
N ALA A 76 -8.76 -11.91 -0.68
CA ALA A 76 -8.77 -11.64 -2.10
C ALA A 76 -9.60 -12.70 -2.89
N GLU A 77 -9.58 -13.98 -2.47
CA GLU A 77 -10.38 -15.06 -3.09
C GLU A 77 -11.89 -14.85 -2.88
N GLU A 78 -12.29 -14.45 -1.67
CA GLU A 78 -13.69 -14.13 -1.35
C GLU A 78 -14.17 -12.91 -2.15
N ALA A 79 -13.29 -11.91 -2.33
CA ALA A 79 -13.59 -10.69 -3.07
C ALA A 79 -13.82 -10.98 -4.56
N VAL A 80 -12.93 -11.77 -5.19
CA VAL A 80 -13.07 -12.20 -6.60
C VAL A 80 -14.34 -13.03 -6.78
N SER A 81 -14.59 -14.02 -5.91
CA SER A 81 -15.80 -14.84 -5.95
C SER A 81 -17.08 -14.01 -5.87
N TRP A 82 -17.06 -12.92 -5.09
CA TRP A 82 -18.18 -11.99 -4.99
C TRP A 82 -18.39 -11.22 -6.31
N GLN A 83 -17.30 -10.76 -6.94
CA GLN A 83 -17.36 -10.04 -8.21
C GLN A 83 -17.81 -10.93 -9.36
N GLU A 84 -17.34 -12.17 -9.45
CA GLU A 84 -17.79 -13.13 -10.47
C GLU A 84 -19.30 -13.35 -10.40
N ARG A 85 -19.83 -13.57 -9.19
CA ARG A 85 -21.29 -13.72 -8.96
C ARG A 85 -22.07 -12.48 -9.38
N ARG A 86 -21.52 -11.29 -9.13
CA ARG A 86 -22.12 -10.02 -9.53
C ARG A 86 -22.08 -9.84 -11.05
N MET A 87 -20.94 -10.12 -11.68
CA MET A 87 -20.74 -9.97 -13.12
C MET A 87 -21.59 -10.97 -13.91
N ALA A 88 -21.80 -12.18 -13.40
CA ALA A 88 -22.73 -13.15 -13.98
C ALA A 88 -24.19 -12.66 -14.00
N ALA A 89 -24.57 -11.77 -13.07
CA ALA A 89 -25.89 -11.16 -12.99
C ALA A 89 -25.99 -9.79 -13.68
N ALA A 90 -24.88 -9.25 -14.22
CA ALA A 90 -24.82 -7.91 -14.80
C ALA A 90 -25.04 -7.92 -16.33
N PRO A 91 -25.56 -6.82 -16.92
CA PRO A 91 -25.67 -6.68 -18.37
C PRO A 91 -24.30 -6.73 -19.06
N PRO A 92 -24.21 -7.26 -20.31
CA PRO A 92 -22.97 -7.28 -21.07
C PRO A 92 -22.43 -5.85 -21.31
N GLY A 93 -21.13 -5.64 -21.06
CA GLY A 93 -20.45 -4.36 -21.31
C GLY A 93 -20.27 -3.45 -20.08
N CYS A 94 -20.66 -3.89 -18.88
CA CYS A 94 -20.36 -3.14 -17.66
C CYS A 94 -18.87 -3.27 -17.29
N THR A 95 -18.21 -2.14 -17.03
CA THR A 95 -16.86 -2.14 -16.45
C THR A 95 -16.91 -2.67 -15.02
N PRO A 96 -16.01 -3.58 -14.61
CA PRO A 96 -15.95 -4.04 -13.23
C PRO A 96 -15.60 -2.90 -12.28
N PRO A 97 -16.26 -2.79 -11.11
CA PRO A 97 -15.86 -1.85 -10.07
C PRO A 97 -14.50 -2.23 -9.49
N ALA A 98 -13.77 -1.28 -8.93
CA ALA A 98 -12.58 -1.59 -8.15
C ALA A 98 -12.98 -2.29 -6.84
N LEU A 99 -12.42 -3.47 -6.58
CA LEU A 99 -12.57 -4.18 -5.30
C LEU A 99 -11.52 -3.72 -4.30
N LEU A 100 -11.98 -3.07 -3.23
CA LEU A 100 -11.12 -2.37 -2.29
C LEU A 100 -11.29 -2.88 -0.86
N ASP A 101 -10.18 -2.89 -0.13
CA ASP A 101 -10.15 -3.03 1.32
C ASP A 101 -10.68 -1.75 1.99
N ILE A 102 -11.15 -1.89 3.22
CA ILE A 102 -11.69 -0.81 4.05
C ILE A 102 -10.68 0.32 4.28
N SER A 103 -9.39 0.02 4.24
CA SER A 103 -8.29 1.00 4.32
C SER A 103 -8.45 2.16 3.35
N TRP A 104 -8.84 1.92 2.09
CA TRP A 104 -9.03 2.99 1.13
C TRP A 104 -10.11 3.98 1.56
N LEU A 105 -11.22 3.45 2.11
CA LEU A 105 -12.32 4.28 2.57
C LEU A 105 -11.91 5.07 3.81
N THR A 106 -11.23 4.46 4.77
CA THR A 106 -10.81 5.16 5.99
C THR A 106 -9.79 6.26 5.69
N GLU A 107 -8.84 6.02 4.77
CA GLU A 107 -7.90 7.03 4.28
C GLU A 107 -8.63 8.17 3.56
N SER A 108 -9.56 7.86 2.65
CA SER A 108 -10.38 8.85 1.94
C SER A 108 -11.21 9.72 2.90
N LEU A 109 -11.78 9.10 3.94
CA LEU A 109 -12.54 9.82 4.97
C LEU A 109 -11.64 10.72 5.82
N GLY A 110 -10.41 10.28 6.12
CA GLY A 110 -9.39 11.07 6.82
C GLY A 110 -8.93 12.28 5.99
N ALA A 111 -8.71 12.09 4.68
CA ALA A 111 -8.35 13.15 3.75
C ALA A 111 -9.53 14.09 3.40
N GLY A 112 -10.77 13.66 3.64
CA GLY A 112 -11.98 14.41 3.28
C GLY A 112 -12.31 14.43 1.78
N GLN A 113 -11.60 13.63 0.99
CA GLN A 113 -11.78 13.45 -0.45
C GLN A 113 -11.33 12.04 -0.86
N PRO A 114 -11.81 11.49 -1.98
CA PRO A 114 -11.33 10.20 -2.49
C PRO A 114 -9.81 10.24 -2.73
N VAL A 115 -9.05 9.38 -2.05
CA VAL A 115 -7.63 9.22 -2.35
C VAL A 115 -7.46 8.35 -3.60
N PRO A 116 -6.35 8.49 -4.36
CA PRO A 116 -6.03 7.57 -5.43
C PRO A 116 -6.04 6.12 -4.95
N VAL A 117 -6.63 5.23 -5.74
CA VAL A 117 -6.55 3.79 -5.47
C VAL A 117 -5.12 3.33 -5.73
N GLU A 118 -4.54 2.61 -4.77
CA GLU A 118 -3.16 2.09 -4.79
C GLU A 118 -3.22 0.57 -4.64
N CYS A 119 -2.14 -0.16 -4.93
CA CYS A 119 -2.14 -1.63 -4.79
C CYS A 119 -2.53 -2.09 -3.39
N ARG A 120 -2.09 -1.37 -2.34
CA ARG A 120 -2.41 -1.71 -0.93
C ARG A 120 -3.90 -1.68 -0.63
N HIS A 121 -4.66 -0.95 -1.45
CA HIS A 121 -6.11 -0.82 -1.33
C HIS A 121 -6.86 -1.91 -2.07
N ARG A 122 -6.27 -2.54 -3.10
CA ARG A 122 -6.97 -3.48 -3.98
C ARG A 122 -6.92 -4.90 -3.42
N LEU A 123 -8.09 -5.54 -3.39
CA LEU A 123 -8.22 -6.92 -2.96
C LEU A 123 -7.92 -7.92 -4.10
N GLU A 124 -8.03 -7.53 -5.36
CA GLU A 124 -7.93 -8.43 -6.52
C GLU A 124 -6.50 -8.66 -7.04
N GLU A 125 -5.63 -7.64 -6.98
CA GLU A 125 -4.39 -7.61 -7.79
C GLU A 125 -3.36 -8.68 -7.42
N LEU A 126 -3.21 -9.02 -6.14
CA LEU A 126 -2.16 -9.94 -5.70
C LEU A 126 -2.48 -11.41 -5.99
N LEU A 127 -3.76 -11.77 -6.09
CA LEU A 127 -4.16 -13.16 -6.34
C LEU A 127 -4.39 -13.48 -7.82
N GLU A 128 -4.95 -12.55 -8.61
CA GLU A 128 -5.28 -12.85 -10.01
C GLU A 128 -4.04 -12.89 -10.91
N HIS A 129 -3.04 -12.03 -10.65
CA HIS A 129 -1.88 -11.89 -11.53
C HIS A 129 -0.58 -12.31 -10.87
N GLY A 130 -0.54 -12.48 -9.54
CA GLY A 130 0.70 -12.68 -8.79
C GLY A 130 1.66 -11.48 -8.86
N VAL A 131 1.24 -10.36 -9.44
CA VAL A 131 2.04 -9.14 -9.63
C VAL A 131 1.17 -7.92 -9.40
N CYS A 132 1.69 -6.95 -8.63
CA CYS A 132 1.07 -5.63 -8.48
C CYS A 132 1.68 -4.68 -9.53
N GLU A 133 0.84 -4.12 -10.39
CA GLU A 133 1.29 -3.23 -11.48
C GLU A 133 2.04 -2.00 -10.96
N GLU A 134 1.64 -1.47 -9.81
CA GLU A 134 2.34 -0.35 -9.18
C GLU A 134 3.78 -0.70 -8.80
N VAL A 135 3.97 -1.89 -8.21
CA VAL A 135 5.30 -2.41 -7.86
C VAL A 135 6.13 -2.61 -9.12
N GLU A 136 5.55 -3.17 -10.18
CA GLU A 136 6.24 -3.35 -11.45
C GLU A 136 6.61 -2.03 -12.10
N ARG A 137 5.71 -1.05 -12.08
CA ARG A 137 5.97 0.32 -12.55
C ARG A 137 7.11 0.97 -11.78
N VAL A 138 7.14 0.85 -10.45
CA VAL A 138 8.23 1.37 -9.62
C VAL A 138 9.54 0.64 -9.95
N ARG A 139 9.53 -0.71 -10.00
CA ARG A 139 10.70 -1.54 -10.33
C ARG A 139 11.29 -1.22 -11.70
N ARG A 140 10.45 -0.89 -12.69
CA ARG A 140 10.86 -0.51 -14.05
C ARG A 140 11.26 0.96 -14.19
N SER A 141 10.96 1.80 -13.19
CA SER A 141 11.31 3.21 -13.25
C SER A 141 12.84 3.41 -13.20
N GLU A 142 13.36 4.23 -14.09
CA GLU A 142 14.79 4.60 -14.12
C GLU A 142 15.23 5.13 -12.76
N ARG A 143 14.41 5.99 -12.15
CA ARG A 143 14.66 6.54 -10.81
C ARG A 143 14.90 5.44 -9.78
N TYR A 144 14.01 4.45 -9.67
CA TYR A 144 14.18 3.38 -8.69
C TYR A 144 15.42 2.54 -8.99
N GLN A 145 15.65 2.20 -10.26
CA GLN A 145 16.80 1.39 -10.68
C GLN A 145 18.13 2.09 -10.35
N THR A 146 18.28 3.37 -10.69
CA THR A 146 19.48 4.14 -10.38
C THR A 146 19.64 4.34 -8.87
N MET A 147 18.57 4.69 -8.16
CA MET A 147 18.64 4.86 -6.70
C MET A 147 19.05 3.56 -6.01
N LYS A 148 18.49 2.41 -6.43
CA LYS A 148 18.85 1.09 -5.91
C LYS A 148 20.32 0.78 -6.21
N LEU A 149 20.78 1.02 -7.43
CA LEU A 149 22.18 0.80 -7.81
C LEU A 149 23.14 1.64 -6.95
N PHE A 150 22.90 2.94 -6.82
CA PHE A 150 23.79 3.83 -6.07
C PHE A 150 23.76 3.55 -4.57
N THR A 151 22.61 3.29 -3.99
CA THR A 151 22.50 3.01 -2.54
C THR A 151 23.04 1.64 -2.13
N GLN A 152 23.32 0.75 -3.08
CA GLN A 152 24.05 -0.50 -2.82
C GLN A 152 25.57 -0.30 -2.68
N ILE A 153 26.10 0.86 -3.08
CA ILE A 153 27.52 1.17 -2.91
C ILE A 153 27.81 1.51 -1.44
N PHE A 154 28.79 0.83 -0.85
CA PHE A 154 29.22 1.12 0.52
C PHE A 154 29.65 2.59 0.67
N GLY A 155 29.07 3.29 1.66
CA GLY A 155 29.29 4.73 1.87
C GLY A 155 28.34 5.66 1.10
N VAL A 156 27.34 5.13 0.38
CA VAL A 156 26.34 5.91 -0.36
C VAL A 156 24.95 5.73 0.26
N GLY A 157 24.45 6.79 0.89
CA GLY A 157 23.07 6.86 1.37
C GLY A 157 22.10 7.52 0.38
N VAL A 158 20.81 7.48 0.70
CA VAL A 158 19.72 8.01 -0.15
C VAL A 158 19.95 9.47 -0.57
N ARG A 159 20.45 10.34 0.31
CA ARG A 159 20.70 11.76 -0.02
C ARG A 159 21.80 11.93 -1.07
N THR A 160 22.86 11.14 -0.99
CA THR A 160 23.97 11.18 -1.95
C THR A 160 23.50 10.64 -3.30
N ALA A 161 22.80 9.50 -3.29
CA ALA A 161 22.24 8.89 -4.50
C ALA A 161 21.24 9.83 -5.20
N ASP A 162 20.34 10.47 -4.45
CA ASP A 162 19.35 11.41 -5.02
C ASP A 162 20.02 12.65 -5.61
N ARG A 163 21.09 13.16 -4.97
CA ARG A 163 21.90 14.25 -5.55
C ARG A 163 22.54 13.82 -6.87
N TRP A 164 23.20 12.66 -6.93
CA TRP A 164 23.79 12.14 -8.16
C TRP A 164 22.77 11.89 -9.27
N TYR A 165 21.59 11.36 -8.92
CA TYR A 165 20.49 11.20 -9.87
C TYR A 165 20.04 12.55 -10.46
N ARG A 166 19.90 13.59 -9.63
CA ARG A 166 19.57 14.95 -10.09
C ARG A 166 20.68 15.58 -10.93
N GLU A 167 21.93 15.20 -10.72
CA GLU A 167 23.08 15.60 -11.54
C GLU A 167 23.16 14.82 -12.87
N GLY A 168 22.24 13.88 -13.13
CA GLY A 168 22.18 13.12 -14.38
C GLY A 168 22.97 11.81 -14.38
N LEU A 169 23.60 11.44 -13.26
CA LEU A 169 24.35 10.18 -13.15
C LEU A 169 23.36 9.00 -13.05
N ARG A 170 23.63 7.93 -13.79
CA ARG A 170 22.79 6.73 -13.89
C ARG A 170 23.57 5.43 -13.68
N THR A 171 24.87 5.41 -13.95
CA THR A 171 25.69 4.19 -13.96
C THR A 171 26.85 4.26 -12.98
N LEU A 172 27.47 3.10 -12.70
CA LEU A 172 28.70 3.05 -11.89
C LEU A 172 29.89 3.70 -12.61
N ASP A 173 29.91 3.67 -13.95
CA ASP A 173 30.98 4.27 -14.74
C ASP A 173 30.94 5.80 -14.66
N ASP A 174 29.74 6.40 -14.65
CA ASP A 174 29.56 7.84 -14.44
C ASP A 174 30.21 8.30 -13.12
N LEU A 175 30.20 7.45 -12.09
CA LEU A 175 30.87 7.70 -10.81
C LEU A 175 32.39 7.51 -10.91
N ARG A 176 32.85 6.51 -11.67
CA ARG A 176 34.28 6.24 -11.90
C ARG A 176 34.96 7.34 -12.68
N GLU A 177 34.25 8.00 -13.59
CA GLU A 177 34.72 9.16 -14.36
C GLU A 177 34.84 10.44 -13.50
N GLN A 178 34.24 10.46 -12.30
CA GLN A 178 34.22 11.62 -11.42
C GLN A 178 34.77 11.29 -10.01
N PRO A 179 35.99 10.72 -9.90
CA PRO A 179 36.54 10.24 -8.63
C PRO A 179 36.75 11.35 -7.60
N GLN A 180 36.87 12.61 -8.04
CA GLN A 180 36.96 13.80 -7.20
C GLN A 180 35.69 14.07 -6.38
N LYS A 181 34.53 13.56 -6.81
CA LYS A 181 33.26 13.69 -6.07
C LYS A 181 33.09 12.64 -4.97
N LEU A 182 33.96 11.61 -4.94
CA LEU A 182 33.82 10.45 -4.06
C LEU A 182 34.66 10.60 -2.80
N THR A 183 34.07 10.28 -1.66
CA THR A 183 34.82 10.08 -0.41
C THR A 183 35.68 8.81 -0.48
N GLN A 184 36.67 8.68 0.40
CA GLN A 184 37.51 7.47 0.45
C GLN A 184 36.68 6.20 0.66
N GLN A 185 35.66 6.27 1.50
CA GLN A 185 34.72 5.16 1.72
C GLN A 185 33.98 4.77 0.43
N GLN A 186 33.48 5.76 -0.31
CA GLN A 186 32.76 5.53 -1.57
C GLN A 186 33.67 5.00 -2.67
N LYS A 187 34.94 5.44 -2.71
CA LYS A 187 35.94 4.88 -3.64
C LYS A 187 36.16 3.40 -3.38
N ALA A 188 36.36 3.00 -2.12
CA ALA A 188 36.48 1.59 -1.75
C ALA A 188 35.20 0.80 -2.07
N GLY A 189 34.04 1.36 -1.75
CA GLY A 189 32.74 0.76 -2.06
C GLY A 189 32.53 0.54 -3.56
N LEU A 190 32.96 1.49 -4.40
CA LEU A 190 32.85 1.40 -5.86
C LEU A 190 33.87 0.43 -6.46
N GLN A 191 35.09 0.40 -5.91
CA GLN A 191 36.16 -0.50 -6.32
C GLN A 191 35.80 -1.97 -6.07
N HIS A 192 35.23 -2.28 -4.90
CA HIS A 192 34.86 -3.63 -4.49
C HIS A 192 33.36 -3.93 -4.65
N HIS A 193 32.63 -3.11 -5.41
CA HIS A 193 31.17 -3.22 -5.53
C HIS A 193 30.70 -4.62 -5.93
N ARG A 194 31.40 -5.27 -6.86
CA ARG A 194 31.06 -6.62 -7.34
C ARG A 194 31.13 -7.65 -6.20
N ASP A 195 32.23 -7.65 -5.46
CA ASP A 195 32.44 -8.62 -4.38
C ASP A 195 31.47 -8.35 -3.23
N LEU A 196 31.28 -7.07 -2.88
CA LEU A 196 30.33 -6.65 -1.84
C LEU A 196 28.85 -6.89 -2.21
N SER A 197 28.55 -7.05 -3.50
CA SER A 197 27.21 -7.44 -3.99
C SER A 197 26.98 -8.95 -3.95
N THR A 198 28.03 -9.75 -3.74
CA THR A 198 27.94 -11.20 -3.68
C THR A 198 27.46 -11.62 -2.28
N PRO A 199 26.42 -12.46 -2.15
CA PRO A 199 25.96 -12.92 -0.84
C PRO A 199 27.07 -13.64 -0.08
N VAL A 200 27.29 -13.24 1.17
CA VAL A 200 28.22 -13.93 2.08
C VAL A 200 27.63 -15.27 2.47
N LEU A 201 28.41 -16.35 2.34
CA LEU A 201 28.01 -17.71 2.71
C LEU A 201 28.39 -18.02 4.16
N ARG A 202 27.81 -19.09 4.72
CA ARG A 202 28.14 -19.50 6.08
C ARG A 202 29.61 -19.91 6.22
N SER A 203 30.17 -20.59 5.21
CA SER A 203 31.58 -20.93 5.14
C SER A 203 32.49 -19.70 5.23
N ASP A 204 32.10 -18.60 4.58
CA ASP A 204 32.87 -17.36 4.60
C ASP A 204 32.84 -16.76 6.02
N VAL A 205 31.69 -16.81 6.69
CA VAL A 205 31.54 -16.35 8.07
C VAL A 205 32.39 -17.18 9.04
N ASP A 206 32.40 -18.50 8.89
CA ASP A 206 33.18 -19.38 9.75
C ASP A 206 34.69 -19.11 9.58
N ALA A 207 35.16 -18.93 8.34
CA ALA A 207 36.54 -18.55 8.05
C ALA A 207 36.90 -17.16 8.60
N LEU A 208 36.01 -16.17 8.45
CA LEU A 208 36.19 -14.83 9.00
C LEU A 208 36.21 -14.84 10.53
N GLN A 209 35.34 -15.62 11.16
CA GLN A 209 35.28 -15.74 12.62
C GLN A 209 36.57 -16.33 13.17
N GLN A 210 37.08 -17.40 12.56
CA GLN A 210 38.36 -18.00 12.96
C GLN A 210 39.52 -16.99 12.86
N ALA A 211 39.61 -16.25 11.74
CA ALA A 211 40.65 -15.24 11.55
C ALA A 211 40.56 -14.11 12.58
N VAL A 212 39.35 -13.67 12.94
CA VAL A 212 39.14 -12.63 13.96
C VAL A 212 39.44 -13.15 15.37
N GLU A 213 39.01 -14.36 15.71
CA GLU A 213 39.31 -15.00 17.00
C GLU A 213 40.81 -15.15 17.23
N GLU A 214 41.54 -15.60 16.21
CA GLU A 214 43.00 -15.71 16.27
C GLU A 214 43.66 -14.35 16.50
N ALA A 215 43.29 -13.34 15.69
CA ALA A 215 43.85 -12.00 15.81
C ALA A 215 43.54 -11.35 17.18
N VAL A 216 42.31 -11.53 17.69
CA VAL A 216 41.90 -11.01 19.01
C VAL A 216 42.65 -11.73 20.13
N GLY A 217 42.81 -13.05 20.05
CA GLY A 217 43.54 -13.84 21.03
C GLY A 217 45.03 -13.46 21.13
N GLN A 218 45.65 -13.07 20.01
CA GLN A 218 47.03 -12.56 20.00
C GLN A 218 47.17 -11.20 20.70
N VAL A 219 46.15 -10.34 20.61
CA VAL A 219 46.15 -9.00 21.22
C VAL A 219 45.79 -9.05 22.70
N LEU A 220 44.78 -9.86 23.07
CA LEU A 220 44.30 -9.96 24.44
C LEU A 220 43.93 -11.42 24.79
N PRO A 221 44.83 -12.17 25.45
CA PRO A 221 44.54 -13.52 25.91
C PRO A 221 43.30 -13.56 26.83
N GLY A 222 42.35 -14.43 26.52
CA GLY A 222 41.10 -14.59 27.26
C GLY A 222 39.93 -13.72 26.76
N ALA A 223 40.13 -12.87 25.77
CA ALA A 223 39.05 -12.19 25.08
C ALA A 223 38.17 -13.19 24.29
N THR A 224 36.89 -12.88 24.15
CA THR A 224 35.93 -13.70 23.39
C THR A 224 35.38 -12.93 22.19
N VAL A 225 35.14 -13.66 21.10
CA VAL A 225 34.47 -13.14 19.91
C VAL A 225 33.11 -13.81 19.81
N THR A 226 32.09 -13.08 19.39
CA THR A 226 30.73 -13.62 19.25
C THR A 226 30.10 -13.11 17.97
N LEU A 227 29.64 -14.03 17.12
CA LEU A 227 28.93 -13.72 15.90
C LEU A 227 27.58 -13.04 16.19
N THR A 228 27.29 -11.96 15.47
CA THR A 228 26.05 -11.17 15.60
C THR A 228 25.36 -10.96 14.25
N GLY A 229 24.40 -10.04 14.17
CA GLY A 229 23.75 -9.66 12.91
C GLY A 229 22.84 -10.74 12.33
N GLY A 230 22.70 -10.74 11.00
CA GLY A 230 21.82 -11.66 10.28
C GLY A 230 22.15 -13.13 10.49
N PHE A 231 23.43 -13.49 10.59
CA PHE A 231 23.90 -14.86 10.77
C PHE A 231 23.69 -15.43 12.18
N ARG A 232 23.21 -14.61 13.14
CA ARG A 232 22.81 -15.07 14.48
C ARG A 232 21.31 -15.45 14.53
N ARG A 233 20.49 -14.94 13.61
CA ARG A 233 19.06 -15.24 13.54
C ARG A 233 18.82 -16.50 12.73
#